data_AF-A0A9P5S3H2-F1
#
_entry.id   AF-A0A9P5S3H2-F1
#
_cell.length_a   1.000
_cell.length_b   1.000
_cell.length_c   1.000
_cell.angle_alpha   90.00
_cell.angle_beta   90.00
_cell.angle_gamma   90.00
#
_symmetry.space_group_name_H-M   'P 1'
#
loop_
_entity.id
_entity.type
_entity.pdbx_description
1 polymer ?
#
loop_
_entity_poly.entity_id
_entity_poly.type
_entity_poly.pdbx_seq_one_letter_code
_entity_poly.pdbx_strand_id
1 'polypeptide(L)'
;TQMAQVCWLVFLNRGLVDLRLNGIPLLDRRVGQLLAGVIAGLSKLRRLEVLVHCVKRGDDWMRLWPYLFFACPPSIQKLRMIFEDYQANCGVRHSVEEEEVDDDDGEYYETNYGYEPKDMPHWEYYLDYEMEEEELEEDEGGMSEDLVVPAVAATSFVRRQEPLSNLEELFFHGMHGYHWDSLTDLRSMFTHCPNIKKLNTYVKAGDEAIKAMGQFIAKTCPKIEVLEGGSFQKDSRGSEEYRILTSLPAQQVIHVELIDCPLKIIDPAFNIKIQQHSIILREIHIGRNRSHVTISASTILKECSNLEALFVPFSINGYYITLDDALRSPWVCTKLQTLMIAISGCDLPVEREVLLPYYLRPPPITLSETYHFSQLEDLYQQIGTLTSLKDLNLRMVPLKANGQVDERKVNNNIAMSFPAMLSVGDTYAGRPGFLNHLSGLKKLETLRGSFSAETYESEKTIEWPEVVWMDQNWPLLRHAEFFSDKNKVTPPFKWLKSKRRNGRPLLRIVAGYESSGEIGSEDDDVF
;
A
#
# COMPACT_ATOMS: atom_id res chain seq x y z
N THR A 1 -10.64 -36.17 -0.12
CA THR A 1 -11.44 -36.41 -1.35
C THR A 1 -11.54 -35.18 -2.24
N GLN A 2 -11.86 -33.99 -1.71
CA GLN A 2 -12.06 -32.77 -2.50
C GLN A 2 -10.91 -32.40 -3.46
N MET A 3 -9.65 -32.46 -3.02
CA MET A 3 -8.53 -32.06 -3.87
C MET A 3 -8.26 -33.01 -5.06
N ALA A 4 -8.50 -34.31 -4.88
CA ALA A 4 -8.41 -35.26 -5.98
C ALA A 4 -9.45 -34.97 -7.07
N GLN A 5 -10.66 -34.53 -6.67
CA GLN A 5 -11.71 -34.12 -7.61
C GLN A 5 -11.31 -32.86 -8.37
N VAL A 6 -10.76 -31.85 -7.69
CA VAL A 6 -10.23 -30.63 -8.35
C VAL A 6 -9.13 -30.99 -9.36
N CYS A 7 -8.14 -31.78 -8.95
CA CYS A 7 -7.08 -32.27 -9.83
C CYS A 7 -7.62 -33.02 -11.05
N TRP A 8 -8.62 -33.88 -10.85
CA TRP A 8 -9.26 -34.62 -11.94
C TRP A 8 -9.99 -33.68 -12.92
N LEU A 9 -10.76 -32.72 -12.42
CA LEU A 9 -11.43 -31.71 -13.25
C LEU A 9 -10.44 -30.90 -14.08
N VAL A 10 -9.35 -30.44 -13.47
CA VAL A 10 -8.30 -29.69 -14.17
C VAL A 10 -7.63 -30.59 -15.23
N PHE A 11 -7.35 -31.85 -14.91
CA PHE A 11 -6.73 -32.81 -15.84
C PHE A 11 -7.59 -33.09 -17.08
N LEU A 12 -8.92 -33.15 -16.93
CA LEU A 12 -9.85 -33.32 -18.06
C LEU A 12 -9.83 -32.13 -19.04
N ASN A 13 -9.36 -30.97 -18.58
CA ASN A 13 -9.38 -29.72 -19.33
C ASN A 13 -7.97 -29.30 -19.79
N ARG A 14 -7.29 -30.15 -20.57
CA ARG A 14 -5.92 -29.88 -21.09
C ARG A 14 -5.80 -28.61 -21.96
N GLY A 15 -6.93 -28.05 -22.39
CA GLY A 15 -6.99 -26.81 -23.18
C GLY A 15 -6.95 -25.52 -22.35
N LEU A 16 -6.89 -25.60 -21.02
CA LEU A 16 -6.88 -24.42 -20.14
C LEU A 16 -5.71 -23.49 -20.45
N VAL A 17 -6.02 -22.19 -20.50
CA VAL A 17 -5.06 -21.09 -20.75
C VAL A 17 -4.88 -20.22 -19.52
N ASP A 18 -5.93 -20.07 -18.70
CA ASP A 18 -5.92 -19.39 -17.40
C ASP A 18 -6.50 -20.37 -16.37
N LEU A 19 -5.77 -20.58 -15.27
CA LEU A 19 -6.19 -21.40 -14.15
C LEU A 19 -5.99 -20.61 -12.86
N ARG A 20 -7.08 -20.42 -12.12
CA ARG A 20 -7.07 -19.80 -10.80
C ARG A 20 -7.65 -20.76 -9.80
N LEU A 21 -6.89 -21.01 -8.74
CA LEU A 21 -7.21 -21.96 -7.70
C LEU A 21 -7.04 -21.26 -6.36
N ASN A 22 -8.17 -20.93 -5.72
CA ASN A 22 -8.17 -20.21 -4.47
C ASN A 22 -8.52 -21.12 -3.30
N GLY A 23 -7.74 -21.02 -2.22
CA GLY A 23 -7.98 -21.72 -0.96
C GLY A 23 -7.79 -23.23 -1.05
N ILE A 24 -6.79 -23.70 -1.81
CA ILE A 24 -6.49 -25.13 -1.89
C ILE A 24 -5.85 -25.60 -0.59
N PRO A 25 -6.45 -26.54 0.16
CA PRO A 25 -5.78 -27.16 1.29
C PRO A 25 -4.73 -28.17 0.80
N LEU A 26 -3.44 -27.85 0.97
CA LEU A 26 -2.36 -28.80 0.80
C LEU A 26 -2.05 -29.45 2.16
N LEU A 27 -2.73 -30.58 2.41
CA LEU A 27 -2.61 -31.34 3.66
C LEU A 27 -1.26 -32.07 3.77
N ASP A 28 -0.71 -32.52 2.65
CA ASP A 28 0.56 -33.23 2.61
C ASP A 28 1.27 -33.09 1.26
N ARG A 29 2.49 -33.63 1.20
CA ARG A 29 3.34 -33.66 0.00
C ARG A 29 2.71 -34.40 -1.18
N ARG A 30 1.92 -35.46 -0.94
CA ARG A 30 1.32 -36.28 -2.00
C ARG A 30 0.27 -35.48 -2.77
N VAL A 31 -0.54 -34.69 -2.05
CA VAL A 31 -1.53 -33.80 -2.67
C VAL A 31 -0.84 -32.73 -3.52
N GLY A 32 0.24 -32.13 -3.02
CA GLY A 32 1.03 -31.17 -3.81
C GLY A 32 1.67 -31.79 -5.06
N GLN A 33 2.17 -33.02 -4.97
CA GLN A 33 2.69 -33.77 -6.12
C GLN A 33 1.60 -34.10 -7.15
N LEU A 34 0.40 -34.48 -6.70
CA LEU A 34 -0.74 -34.72 -7.58
C LEU A 34 -1.10 -33.44 -8.35
N LEU A 35 -1.22 -32.31 -7.64
CA LEU A 35 -1.50 -31.01 -8.28
C LEU A 35 -0.41 -30.62 -9.28
N ALA A 36 0.86 -30.77 -8.90
CA ALA A 36 2.00 -30.51 -9.76
C ALA A 36 1.93 -31.38 -11.04
N GLY A 37 1.64 -32.68 -10.91
CA GLY A 37 1.48 -33.58 -12.06
C GLY A 37 0.36 -33.16 -13.00
N VAL A 38 -0.76 -32.67 -12.47
CA VAL A 38 -1.87 -32.15 -13.27
C VAL A 38 -1.47 -30.87 -14.01
N ILE A 39 -0.84 -29.91 -13.31
CA ILE A 39 -0.36 -28.64 -13.91
C ILE A 39 0.63 -28.91 -15.05
N ALA A 40 1.54 -29.87 -14.88
CA ALA A 40 2.51 -30.25 -15.91
C ALA A 40 1.86 -30.76 -17.20
N GLY A 41 0.65 -31.33 -17.10
CA GLY A 41 -0.14 -31.77 -18.26
C GLY A 41 -0.83 -30.66 -19.05
N LEU A 42 -0.89 -29.43 -18.52
CA LEU A 42 -1.61 -28.29 -19.11
C LEU A 42 -0.73 -27.51 -20.09
N SER A 43 -0.31 -28.13 -21.20
CA SER A 43 0.66 -27.52 -22.13
C SER A 43 0.27 -26.16 -22.73
N LYS A 44 -1.00 -25.76 -22.68
CA LYS A 44 -1.49 -24.45 -23.15
C LYS A 44 -1.61 -23.38 -22.07
N LEU A 45 -1.31 -23.70 -20.81
CA LEU A 45 -1.49 -22.81 -19.67
C LEU A 45 -0.54 -21.61 -19.77
N ARG A 46 -1.11 -20.40 -19.79
CA ARG A 46 -0.37 -19.13 -19.84
C ARG A 46 -0.45 -18.36 -18.52
N ARG A 47 -1.51 -18.53 -17.75
CA ARG A 47 -1.68 -17.90 -16.45
C ARG A 47 -2.03 -18.96 -15.40
N LEU A 48 -1.28 -18.96 -14.31
CA LEU A 48 -1.52 -19.81 -13.15
C LEU A 48 -1.54 -18.94 -11.90
N GLU A 49 -2.64 -19.01 -11.16
CA GLU A 49 -2.80 -18.35 -9.87
C GLU A 49 -3.23 -19.40 -8.84
N VAL A 50 -2.42 -19.62 -7.82
CA VAL A 50 -2.69 -20.61 -6.78
C VAL A 50 -2.53 -19.97 -5.41
N LEU A 51 -3.61 -19.96 -4.64
CA LEU A 51 -3.61 -19.69 -3.22
C LEU A 51 -3.73 -21.02 -2.47
N VAL A 52 -2.66 -21.38 -1.79
CA VAL A 52 -2.51 -22.62 -1.04
C VAL A 52 -2.66 -22.34 0.45
N HIS A 53 -3.53 -23.09 1.12
CA HIS A 53 -3.54 -23.19 2.57
C HIS A 53 -2.74 -24.41 3.03
N CYS A 54 -1.74 -24.19 3.87
CA CYS A 54 -0.96 -25.25 4.49
C CYS A 54 -1.51 -25.52 5.89
N VAL A 55 -1.85 -26.79 6.17
CA VAL A 55 -2.52 -27.19 7.44
C VAL A 55 -1.52 -27.49 8.56
N LYS A 56 -0.29 -27.88 8.23
CA LYS A 56 0.74 -28.21 9.22
C LYS A 56 1.75 -27.07 9.35
N ARG A 57 2.01 -26.65 10.59
CA ARG A 57 3.17 -25.83 10.96
C ARG A 57 4.45 -26.64 10.74
N GLY A 58 5.05 -26.54 9.55
CA GLY A 58 6.31 -27.22 9.23
C GLY A 58 6.86 -26.84 7.86
N ASP A 59 8.12 -27.20 7.60
CA ASP A 59 8.92 -26.82 6.42
C ASP A 59 8.46 -27.43 5.08
N ASP A 60 7.36 -28.19 5.07
CA ASP A 60 6.89 -28.88 3.87
C ASP A 60 6.46 -27.92 2.77
N TRP A 61 5.96 -26.72 3.10
CA TRP A 61 5.57 -25.71 2.12
C TRP A 61 6.77 -25.22 1.28
N MET A 62 7.95 -25.07 1.90
CA MET A 62 9.17 -24.66 1.20
C MET A 62 9.57 -25.68 0.14
N ARG A 63 9.28 -26.96 0.37
CA ARG A 63 9.53 -28.04 -0.60
C ARG A 63 8.46 -28.09 -1.69
N LEU A 64 7.19 -27.89 -1.32
CA LEU A 64 6.06 -27.87 -2.26
C LEU A 64 6.20 -26.78 -3.32
N TRP A 65 6.81 -25.66 -2.95
CA TRP A 65 6.96 -24.52 -3.82
C TRP A 65 7.79 -24.81 -5.10
N PRO A 66 9.05 -25.29 -5.02
CA PRO A 66 9.79 -25.75 -6.19
C PRO A 66 9.04 -26.83 -6.97
N TYR A 67 8.32 -27.74 -6.31
CA TYR A 67 7.56 -28.79 -7.00
C TYR A 67 6.50 -28.19 -7.95
N LEU A 68 5.70 -27.25 -7.47
CA LEU A 68 4.69 -26.57 -8.31
C LEU A 68 5.33 -25.71 -9.39
N PHE A 69 6.39 -24.98 -9.06
CA PHE A 69 7.12 -24.16 -10.02
C PHE A 69 7.70 -24.99 -11.17
N PHE A 70 8.42 -26.09 -10.85
CA PHE A 70 9.02 -26.95 -11.87
C PHE A 70 7.99 -27.82 -12.61
N ALA A 71 6.77 -27.92 -12.11
CA ALA A 71 5.64 -28.49 -12.85
C ALA A 71 5.02 -27.53 -13.86
N CYS A 72 5.28 -26.22 -13.78
CA CYS A 72 4.69 -25.26 -14.71
C CYS A 72 5.15 -25.55 -16.16
N PRO A 73 4.23 -25.57 -17.13
CA PRO A 73 4.57 -25.78 -18.53
C PRO A 73 5.37 -24.59 -19.10
N PRO A 74 6.22 -24.79 -20.12
CA PRO A 74 7.01 -23.70 -20.72
C PRO A 74 6.18 -22.56 -21.34
N SER A 75 4.88 -22.78 -21.59
CA SER A 75 3.94 -21.79 -22.10
C SER A 75 3.47 -20.76 -21.07
N ILE A 76 3.80 -20.95 -19.79
CA ILE A 76 3.41 -20.03 -18.70
C ILE A 76 4.01 -18.64 -18.93
N GLN A 77 3.19 -17.61 -18.76
CA GLN A 77 3.53 -16.19 -18.90
C GLN A 77 3.36 -15.43 -17.59
N LYS A 78 2.37 -15.82 -16.78
CA LYS A 78 2.08 -15.23 -15.47
C LYS A 78 1.95 -16.34 -14.43
N LEU A 79 2.73 -16.25 -13.37
CA LEU A 79 2.69 -17.19 -12.26
C LEU A 79 2.50 -16.43 -10.95
N ARG A 80 1.38 -16.68 -10.28
CA ARG A 80 1.07 -16.16 -8.95
C ARG A 80 0.87 -17.33 -8.01
N MET A 81 1.70 -17.41 -6.97
CA MET A 81 1.59 -18.47 -5.98
C MET A 81 1.67 -17.85 -4.57
N ILE A 82 0.69 -18.16 -3.73
CA ILE A 82 0.54 -17.61 -2.38
C ILE A 82 0.35 -18.78 -1.44
N PHE A 83 1.13 -18.81 -0.36
CA PHE A 83 1.01 -19.81 0.68
C PHE A 83 0.57 -19.13 1.97
N GLU A 84 -0.52 -19.60 2.53
CA GLU A 84 -1.09 -19.11 3.77
C GLU A 84 -1.16 -20.23 4.81
N ASP A 85 -1.00 -19.85 6.07
CA ASP A 85 -1.28 -20.76 7.18
C ASP A 85 -2.81 -20.90 7.32
N TYR A 86 -3.31 -22.13 7.16
CA TYR A 86 -4.73 -22.45 7.27
C TYR A 86 -5.29 -22.06 8.64
N GLN A 87 -4.53 -22.27 9.72
CA GLN A 87 -4.98 -22.02 11.09
C GLN A 87 -5.12 -20.53 11.37
N ALA A 88 -4.18 -19.72 10.87
CA ALA A 88 -4.22 -18.27 11.04
C ALA A 88 -5.47 -17.64 10.42
N ASN A 89 -5.99 -18.22 9.34
CA ASN A 89 -7.09 -17.64 8.57
C ASN A 89 -8.48 -18.16 9.01
N CYS A 90 -8.57 -19.36 9.59
CA CYS A 90 -9.86 -19.93 10.00
C CYS A 90 -10.49 -19.26 11.23
N GLY A 91 -9.81 -18.31 11.89
CA GLY A 91 -10.35 -17.62 13.08
C GLY A 91 -10.58 -18.53 14.29
N VAL A 92 -10.38 -19.84 14.14
CA VAL A 92 -10.31 -20.83 15.22
C VAL A 92 -9.00 -20.59 15.94
N ARG A 93 -8.99 -19.57 16.80
CA ARG A 93 -8.07 -19.55 17.93
C ARG A 93 -8.45 -20.76 18.75
N HIS A 94 -7.81 -21.89 18.48
CA HIS A 94 -7.69 -22.89 19.53
C HIS A 94 -7.09 -22.13 20.70
N SER A 95 -7.90 -21.93 21.74
CA SER A 95 -7.42 -21.70 23.09
C SER A 95 -6.61 -22.93 23.44
N VAL A 96 -5.39 -23.00 22.88
CA VAL A 96 -4.35 -23.79 23.49
C VAL A 96 -4.18 -23.09 24.81
N GLU A 97 -4.75 -23.71 25.84
CA GLU A 97 -4.28 -23.54 27.21
C GLU A 97 -2.77 -23.76 27.12
N GLU A 98 -2.03 -22.66 26.92
CA GLU A 98 -0.63 -22.65 27.29
C GLU A 98 -0.67 -22.96 28.78
N GLU A 99 -0.51 -24.24 29.13
CA GLU A 99 -0.08 -24.64 30.46
C GLU A 99 1.13 -23.75 30.74
N GLU A 100 0.89 -22.68 31.49
CA GLU A 100 1.93 -21.92 32.15
C GLU A 100 2.68 -22.96 32.98
N VAL A 101 3.81 -23.41 32.45
CA VAL A 101 4.83 -24.06 33.25
C VAL A 101 5.27 -22.96 34.21
N ASP A 102 4.72 -23.01 35.43
CA ASP A 102 5.17 -22.27 36.60
C ASP A 102 6.65 -22.64 36.83
N ASP A 103 7.55 -21.97 36.12
CA ASP A 103 8.95 -21.82 36.53
C ASP A 103 8.96 -20.78 37.67
N ASP A 104 8.41 -21.20 38.82
CA ASP A 104 8.58 -20.60 40.13
C ASP A 104 10.04 -20.79 40.57
N ASP A 105 10.89 -19.82 40.23
CA ASP A 105 12.18 -19.61 40.89
C ASP A 105 12.50 -18.09 40.92
N GLY A 106 12.01 -17.48 41.99
CA GLY A 106 12.18 -16.11 42.49
C GLY A 106 13.33 -15.21 41.99
N GLU A 107 13.04 -13.91 41.90
CA GLU A 107 13.58 -12.93 42.85
C GLU A 107 12.85 -11.58 42.76
N TYR A 108 12.55 -11.06 43.95
CA TYR A 108 11.81 -9.85 44.26
C TYR A 108 12.39 -8.57 43.63
N TYR A 109 11.53 -7.74 43.00
CA TYR A 109 11.69 -6.29 43.05
C TYR A 109 10.35 -5.61 43.38
N GLU A 110 10.28 -5.13 44.62
CA GLU A 110 9.28 -4.18 45.10
C GLU A 110 9.27 -2.93 44.20
N THR A 111 8.16 -2.69 43.50
CA THR A 111 7.84 -1.33 43.03
C THR A 111 6.52 -0.89 43.61
N ASN A 112 6.69 0.04 44.55
CA ASN A 112 5.69 0.75 45.31
C ASN A 112 4.94 1.72 44.38
N TYR A 113 3.72 1.36 43.96
CA TYR A 113 2.75 2.31 43.43
C TYR A 113 1.44 2.17 44.18
N GLY A 114 1.26 3.03 45.18
CA GLY A 114 0.00 3.26 45.84
C GLY A 114 -0.99 3.89 44.86
N TYR A 115 -1.98 3.10 44.46
CA TYR A 115 -3.24 3.58 43.92
C TYR A 115 -4.35 2.70 44.52
N GLU A 116 -5.09 3.24 45.50
CA GLU A 116 -6.33 2.65 46.00
C GLU A 116 -7.47 2.97 45.01
N PRO A 117 -8.20 1.98 44.49
CA PRO A 117 -9.56 2.16 44.03
C PRO A 117 -10.51 1.66 45.13
N LYS A 118 -11.16 2.59 45.80
CA LYS A 118 -12.38 2.31 46.56
C LYS A 118 -13.54 2.05 45.59
N ASP A 119 -14.36 1.09 45.98
CA ASP A 119 -15.72 0.83 45.49
C ASP A 119 -15.84 0.14 44.12
N MET A 120 -15.73 -1.20 44.14
CA MET A 120 -16.40 -2.04 43.15
C MET A 120 -17.01 -3.27 43.83
N PRO A 121 -18.33 -3.49 43.74
CA PRO A 121 -19.00 -4.53 44.52
C PRO A 121 -18.86 -5.92 43.92
N HIS A 122 -18.57 -6.86 44.81
CA HIS A 122 -18.73 -8.31 44.71
C HIS A 122 -20.01 -8.69 43.94
N TRP A 123 -19.85 -9.46 42.86
CA TRP A 123 -20.84 -10.43 42.43
C TRP A 123 -20.19 -11.80 42.43
N GLU A 124 -20.55 -12.58 43.46
CA GLU A 124 -20.42 -14.02 43.47
C GLU A 124 -21.44 -14.58 42.48
N TYR A 125 -20.98 -15.37 41.51
CA TYR A 125 -21.78 -16.44 40.92
C TYR A 125 -20.81 -17.55 40.52
N TYR A 126 -20.59 -18.48 41.46
CA TYR A 126 -20.19 -19.84 41.13
C TYR A 126 -21.40 -20.51 40.49
N LEU A 127 -21.25 -20.95 39.23
CA LEU A 127 -22.06 -22.02 38.66
C LEU A 127 -21.10 -23.13 38.29
N ASP A 128 -21.08 -24.16 39.13
CA ASP A 128 -20.57 -25.48 38.79
C ASP A 128 -21.34 -25.99 37.57
N TYR A 129 -20.64 -26.12 36.45
CA TYR A 129 -21.08 -26.93 35.32
C TYR A 129 -20.16 -28.15 35.27
N GLU A 130 -20.60 -29.22 35.93
CA GLU A 130 -20.11 -30.58 35.64
C GLU A 130 -20.59 -30.92 34.21
N MET A 131 -19.68 -30.90 33.24
CA MET A 131 -19.91 -31.52 31.93
C MET A 131 -19.65 -33.01 32.07
N GLU A 132 -20.73 -33.81 32.05
CA GLU A 132 -20.65 -35.25 31.82
C GLU A 132 -20.09 -35.51 30.42
N GLU A 133 -18.94 -36.19 30.33
CA GLU A 133 -18.42 -36.76 29.09
C GLU A 133 -19.35 -37.90 28.64
N GLU A 134 -20.26 -37.63 27.69
CA GLU A 134 -20.93 -38.67 26.93
C GLU A 134 -19.95 -39.26 25.91
N GLU A 135 -19.50 -40.50 26.18
CA GLU A 135 -18.83 -41.38 25.21
C GLU A 135 -19.76 -41.63 24.02
N LEU A 136 -19.56 -40.89 22.92
CA LEU A 136 -20.15 -41.21 21.63
C LEU A 136 -19.39 -42.38 21.01
N GLU A 137 -19.96 -43.59 21.14
CA GLU A 137 -19.59 -44.75 20.34
C GLU A 137 -19.81 -44.44 18.85
N GLU A 138 -18.72 -44.27 18.10
CA GLU A 138 -18.76 -44.11 16.65
C GLU A 138 -19.13 -45.45 15.98
N ASP A 139 -20.33 -45.46 15.38
CA ASP A 139 -20.86 -46.53 14.54
C ASP A 139 -20.05 -46.64 13.23
N GLU A 140 -19.04 -47.51 13.23
CA GLU A 140 -18.31 -47.95 12.04
C GLU A 140 -19.21 -48.83 11.15
N GLY A 141 -20.08 -48.21 10.34
CA GLY A 141 -20.94 -49.00 9.46
C GLY A 141 -21.60 -48.23 8.33
N GLY A 142 -20.94 -48.10 7.17
CA GLY A 142 -21.68 -47.68 5.98
C GLY A 142 -20.87 -47.32 4.73
N MET A 143 -20.53 -48.35 3.95
CA MET A 143 -20.40 -48.34 2.48
C MET A 143 -19.95 -47.03 1.81
N SER A 144 -18.64 -46.85 1.63
CA SER A 144 -18.14 -46.02 0.53
C SER A 144 -18.13 -46.85 -0.75
N GLU A 145 -19.09 -46.59 -1.64
CA GLU A 145 -19.08 -47.10 -3.01
C GLU A 145 -17.76 -46.71 -3.70
N ASP A 146 -17.10 -47.72 -4.26
CA ASP A 146 -15.86 -47.63 -5.04
C ASP A 146 -16.04 -46.73 -6.27
N LEU A 147 -15.85 -45.43 -6.08
CA LEU A 147 -15.45 -44.53 -7.15
C LEU A 147 -14.00 -44.91 -7.50
N VAL A 148 -13.86 -45.92 -8.36
CA VAL A 148 -12.60 -46.35 -8.98
C VAL A 148 -12.11 -45.20 -9.87
N VAL A 149 -11.51 -44.19 -9.24
CA VAL A 149 -10.63 -43.25 -9.92
C VAL A 149 -9.51 -44.13 -10.46
N PRO A 150 -9.29 -44.21 -11.79
CA PRO A 150 -8.24 -45.03 -12.36
C PRO A 150 -6.96 -44.68 -11.61
N ALA A 151 -6.35 -45.68 -10.97
CA ALA A 151 -5.16 -45.50 -10.16
C ALA A 151 -4.11 -44.79 -11.01
N VAL A 152 -4.03 -43.48 -10.86
CA VAL A 152 -2.97 -42.66 -11.42
C VAL A 152 -1.76 -43.10 -10.64
N ALA A 153 -1.08 -44.14 -11.15
CA ALA A 153 0.13 -44.69 -10.57
C ALA A 153 0.99 -43.50 -10.18
N ALA A 154 1.42 -43.44 -8.91
CA ALA A 154 2.22 -42.35 -8.37
C ALA A 154 3.51 -42.26 -9.17
N THR A 155 3.47 -41.54 -10.28
CA THR A 155 4.59 -41.38 -11.18
C THR A 155 5.60 -40.51 -10.44
N SER A 156 6.85 -40.97 -10.43
CA SER A 156 7.96 -40.19 -9.90
C SER A 156 7.90 -38.79 -10.52
N PHE A 157 7.76 -37.75 -9.69
CA PHE A 157 7.73 -36.37 -10.13
C PHE A 157 8.93 -36.10 -11.06
N VAL A 158 8.63 -35.78 -12.33
CA VAL A 158 9.67 -35.42 -13.30
C VAL A 158 9.89 -33.92 -13.22
N ARG A 159 10.98 -33.53 -12.57
CA ARG A 159 11.41 -32.14 -12.52
C ARG A 159 11.76 -31.65 -13.92
N ARG A 160 11.01 -30.68 -14.44
CA ARG A 160 11.30 -30.00 -15.71
C ARG A 160 12.70 -29.39 -15.68
N GLN A 161 13.44 -29.57 -16.79
CA GLN A 161 14.81 -29.06 -16.95
C GLN A 161 14.89 -27.80 -17.81
N GLU A 162 13.91 -27.58 -18.68
CA GLU A 162 13.88 -26.43 -19.59
C GLU A 162 13.73 -25.10 -18.81
N PRO A 163 14.03 -23.93 -19.36
CA PRO A 163 13.65 -22.64 -18.77
C PRO A 163 12.18 -22.29 -19.04
N LEU A 164 11.53 -21.52 -18.16
CA LEU A 164 10.23 -20.87 -18.40
C LEU A 164 10.47 -19.57 -19.18
N SER A 165 10.96 -19.69 -20.41
CA SER A 165 11.35 -18.54 -21.23
C SER A 165 10.19 -17.59 -21.55
N ASN A 166 8.94 -18.03 -21.42
CA ASN A 166 7.78 -17.18 -21.64
C ASN A 166 7.27 -16.47 -20.37
N LEU A 167 7.80 -16.82 -19.18
CA LEU A 167 7.37 -16.24 -17.93
C LEU A 167 7.83 -14.77 -17.84
N GLU A 168 6.86 -13.86 -17.84
CA GLU A 168 7.09 -12.42 -17.77
C GLU A 168 6.72 -11.84 -16.40
N GLU A 169 5.72 -12.42 -15.71
CA GLU A 169 5.25 -11.95 -14.40
C GLU A 169 5.34 -13.08 -13.37
N LEU A 170 6.11 -12.85 -12.31
CA LEU A 170 6.24 -13.76 -11.18
C LEU A 170 5.81 -13.03 -9.91
N PHE A 171 4.74 -13.51 -9.30
CA PHE A 171 4.29 -13.14 -7.97
C PHE A 171 4.50 -14.32 -7.03
N PHE A 172 5.21 -14.11 -5.93
CA PHE A 172 5.32 -15.11 -4.90
C PHE A 172 5.21 -14.56 -3.49
N HIS A 173 4.46 -15.29 -2.67
CA HIS A 173 4.30 -14.99 -1.26
C HIS A 173 4.48 -16.26 -0.43
N GLY A 174 5.55 -16.27 0.38
CA GLY A 174 5.80 -17.36 1.33
C GLY A 174 4.84 -17.34 2.51
N MET A 175 4.78 -18.45 3.25
CA MET A 175 3.90 -18.57 4.41
C MET A 175 4.28 -17.59 5.52
N HIS A 176 3.27 -16.93 6.10
CA HIS A 176 3.51 -15.92 7.13
C HIS A 176 4.19 -16.51 8.37
N GLY A 177 5.14 -15.77 8.95
CA GLY A 177 5.89 -16.18 10.13
C GLY A 177 7.13 -17.03 9.83
N TYR A 178 7.18 -17.71 8.68
CA TYR A 178 8.24 -18.66 8.35
C TYR A 178 9.44 -18.01 7.70
N HIS A 179 10.63 -18.42 8.13
CA HIS A 179 11.89 -18.01 7.54
C HIS A 179 12.35 -18.99 6.46
N TRP A 180 12.93 -18.46 5.38
CA TRP A 180 13.64 -19.28 4.41
C TRP A 180 15.06 -19.55 4.92
N ASP A 181 15.29 -20.77 5.40
CA ASP A 181 16.62 -21.18 5.89
C ASP A 181 17.66 -21.27 4.77
N SER A 182 17.21 -21.62 3.57
CA SER A 182 18.05 -21.75 2.37
C SER A 182 17.38 -21.11 1.18
N LEU A 183 18.15 -20.27 0.48
CA LEU A 183 17.74 -19.63 -0.76
C LEU A 183 18.14 -20.43 -2.00
N THR A 184 18.60 -21.68 -1.83
CA THR A 184 19.12 -22.51 -2.92
C THR A 184 18.02 -22.86 -3.92
N ASP A 185 16.83 -23.19 -3.44
CA ASP A 185 15.69 -23.51 -4.28
C ASP A 185 15.19 -22.30 -5.06
N LEU A 186 15.10 -21.13 -4.42
CA LEU A 186 14.74 -19.89 -5.08
C LEU A 186 15.76 -19.50 -6.16
N ARG A 187 17.07 -19.63 -5.88
CA ARG A 187 18.12 -19.44 -6.90
C ARG A 187 17.91 -20.39 -8.07
N SER A 188 17.64 -21.66 -7.80
CA SER A 188 17.36 -22.64 -8.84
C SER A 188 16.08 -22.33 -9.61
N MET A 189 15.11 -21.60 -9.07
CA MET A 189 13.94 -21.17 -9.82
C MET A 189 14.26 -20.01 -10.74
N PHE A 190 14.96 -18.99 -10.24
CA PHE A 190 15.33 -17.81 -11.02
C PHE A 190 16.27 -18.14 -12.19
N THR A 191 17.10 -19.20 -12.12
CA THR A 191 17.85 -19.66 -13.30
C THR A 191 16.96 -20.10 -14.46
N HIS A 192 15.72 -20.49 -14.20
CA HIS A 192 14.75 -20.87 -15.23
C HIS A 192 13.85 -19.72 -15.65
N CYS A 193 14.05 -18.48 -15.18
CA CYS A 193 13.16 -17.35 -15.45
C CYS A 193 13.87 -16.15 -16.13
N PRO A 194 14.59 -16.34 -17.24
CA PRO A 194 15.46 -15.29 -17.80
C PRO A 194 14.71 -14.05 -18.33
N ASN A 195 13.38 -14.14 -18.51
CA ASN A 195 12.57 -13.10 -19.16
C ASN A 195 11.55 -12.43 -18.24
N ILE A 196 11.67 -12.58 -16.91
CA ILE A 196 10.80 -11.85 -15.97
C ILE A 196 10.95 -10.35 -16.17
N LYS A 197 9.81 -9.67 -16.34
CA LYS A 197 9.67 -8.22 -16.39
C LYS A 197 9.08 -7.65 -15.11
N LYS A 198 8.13 -8.37 -14.50
CA LYS A 198 7.46 -7.96 -13.27
C LYS A 198 7.68 -8.99 -12.18
N LEU A 199 8.20 -8.52 -11.06
CA LEU A 199 8.58 -9.34 -9.93
C LEU A 199 7.92 -8.78 -8.65
N ASN A 200 7.07 -9.59 -8.02
CA ASN A 200 6.51 -9.32 -6.70
C ASN A 200 6.89 -10.47 -5.78
N THR A 201 7.57 -10.17 -4.68
CA THR A 201 8.19 -11.19 -3.84
C THR A 201 7.99 -10.91 -2.37
N TYR A 202 7.86 -11.98 -1.60
CA TYR A 202 7.92 -11.93 -0.15
C TYR A 202 8.69 -13.14 0.37
N VAL A 203 9.98 -12.93 0.59
CA VAL A 203 10.97 -13.85 1.18
C VAL A 203 11.35 -13.32 2.55
N LYS A 204 10.86 -13.97 3.60
CA LYS A 204 11.37 -13.73 4.95
C LYS A 204 12.74 -14.41 5.12
N ALA A 205 13.82 -13.71 4.80
CA ALA A 205 15.20 -14.18 4.98
C ALA A 205 16.05 -13.11 5.69
N GLY A 206 17.27 -13.46 6.09
CA GLY A 206 18.22 -12.48 6.63
C GLY A 206 18.67 -11.48 5.56
N ASP A 207 19.00 -10.25 5.96
CA ASP A 207 19.40 -9.15 5.07
C ASP A 207 20.50 -9.53 4.07
N GLU A 208 21.56 -10.21 4.51
CA GLU A 208 22.65 -10.64 3.63
C GLU A 208 22.20 -11.72 2.64
N ALA A 209 21.27 -12.59 3.03
CA ALA A 209 20.71 -13.61 2.15
C ALA A 209 19.84 -12.96 1.07
N ILE A 210 19.00 -12.00 1.44
CA ILE A 210 18.18 -11.20 0.52
C ILE A 210 19.07 -10.41 -0.45
N LYS A 211 20.13 -9.77 0.05
CA LYS A 211 21.09 -9.04 -0.79
C LYS A 211 21.79 -9.97 -1.78
N ALA A 212 22.25 -11.14 -1.34
CA ALA A 212 22.83 -12.14 -2.22
C ALA A 212 21.83 -12.67 -3.25
N MET A 213 20.54 -12.76 -2.89
CA MET A 213 19.47 -13.06 -3.84
C MET A 213 19.27 -11.94 -4.85
N GLY A 214 19.22 -10.67 -4.42
CA GLY A 214 19.11 -9.53 -5.31
C GLY A 214 20.21 -9.50 -6.37
N GLN A 215 21.46 -9.75 -5.97
CA GLN A 215 22.60 -9.87 -6.90
C GLN A 215 22.44 -11.03 -7.88
N PHE A 216 21.91 -12.15 -7.41
CA PHE A 216 21.65 -13.32 -8.23
C PHE A 216 20.53 -13.07 -9.26
N ILE A 217 19.42 -12.46 -8.81
CA ILE A 217 18.29 -12.06 -9.65
C ILE A 217 18.76 -11.06 -10.71
N ALA A 218 19.52 -10.04 -10.33
CA ALA A 218 20.07 -9.06 -11.27
C ALA A 218 20.88 -9.70 -12.41
N LYS A 219 21.61 -10.78 -12.11
CA LYS A 219 22.39 -11.53 -13.11
C LYS A 219 21.53 -12.44 -13.99
N THR A 220 20.52 -13.07 -13.42
CA THR A 220 19.73 -14.13 -14.09
C THR A 220 18.47 -13.61 -14.79
N CYS A 221 17.92 -12.49 -14.32
CA CYS A 221 16.67 -11.89 -14.77
C CYS A 221 16.91 -10.43 -15.19
N PRO A 222 17.67 -10.18 -16.28
CA PRO A 222 18.09 -8.83 -16.68
C PRO A 222 16.97 -7.96 -17.27
N LYS A 223 15.74 -8.47 -17.36
CA LYS A 223 14.59 -7.78 -17.94
C LYS A 223 13.60 -7.23 -16.90
N ILE A 224 13.92 -7.32 -15.61
CA ILE A 224 13.03 -6.82 -14.55
C ILE A 224 12.89 -5.31 -14.67
N GLU A 225 11.68 -4.88 -14.95
CA GLU A 225 11.26 -3.49 -15.12
C GLU A 225 10.35 -3.04 -13.96
N VAL A 226 9.60 -3.96 -13.37
CA VAL A 226 8.63 -3.68 -12.29
C VAL A 226 8.98 -4.51 -11.05
N LEU A 227 9.18 -3.82 -9.94
CA LEU A 227 9.31 -4.40 -8.60
C LEU A 227 8.11 -4.01 -7.77
N GLU A 228 7.36 -4.99 -7.28
CA GLU A 228 6.19 -4.75 -6.43
C GLU A 228 6.32 -5.40 -5.05
N GLY A 229 5.74 -4.72 -4.06
CA GLY A 229 5.79 -5.15 -2.67
C GLY A 229 4.81 -6.29 -2.37
N GLY A 230 5.29 -7.35 -1.73
CA GLY A 230 4.47 -8.55 -1.45
C GLY A 230 3.83 -8.61 -0.05
N SER A 231 4.09 -7.64 0.85
CA SER A 231 3.72 -7.79 2.26
C SER A 231 2.28 -7.35 2.58
N PHE A 232 1.50 -8.24 3.18
CA PHE A 232 0.25 -7.93 3.88
C PHE A 232 0.43 -7.87 5.41
N GLN A 233 1.65 -8.06 5.90
CA GLN A 233 1.89 -8.58 7.25
C GLN A 233 2.81 -7.69 8.09
N LYS A 234 2.62 -7.80 9.40
CA LYS A 234 3.03 -6.85 10.44
C LYS A 234 4.52 -6.91 10.84
N ASP A 235 5.32 -7.79 10.25
CA ASP A 235 6.70 -8.04 10.68
C ASP A 235 7.68 -7.07 10.01
N SER A 236 8.46 -6.37 10.84
CA SER A 236 9.27 -5.17 10.56
C SER A 236 10.50 -5.35 9.66
N ARG A 237 10.53 -6.35 8.76
CA ARG A 237 11.70 -6.68 7.92
C ARG A 237 11.49 -6.52 6.41
N GLY A 238 10.57 -5.64 5.98
CA GLY A 238 10.20 -5.41 4.57
C GLY A 238 11.22 -4.64 3.71
N SER A 239 12.50 -4.99 3.70
CA SER A 239 13.48 -4.32 2.79
C SER A 239 13.74 -5.05 1.48
N GLU A 240 13.03 -6.14 1.18
CA GLU A 240 13.40 -7.03 0.08
C GLU A 240 13.44 -6.32 -1.28
N GLU A 241 12.37 -5.63 -1.64
CA GLU A 241 12.21 -4.94 -2.91
C GLU A 241 13.29 -3.87 -3.05
N TYR A 242 13.59 -3.15 -1.97
CA TYR A 242 14.70 -2.21 -1.93
C TYR A 242 16.04 -2.91 -2.14
N ARG A 243 16.32 -4.03 -1.46
CA ARG A 243 17.59 -4.77 -1.60
C ARG A 243 17.76 -5.34 -3.00
N ILE A 244 16.68 -5.84 -3.60
CA ILE A 244 16.67 -6.29 -5.00
C ILE A 244 16.93 -5.09 -5.91
N LEU A 245 16.20 -3.99 -5.76
CA LEU A 245 16.41 -2.74 -6.49
C LEU A 245 17.88 -2.30 -6.42
N THR A 246 18.50 -2.33 -5.24
CA THR A 246 19.89 -1.90 -5.06
C THR A 246 20.92 -2.75 -5.82
N SER A 247 20.52 -3.97 -6.21
CA SER A 247 21.35 -4.95 -6.91
C SER A 247 21.11 -4.96 -8.42
N LEU A 248 19.98 -4.40 -8.89
CA LEU A 248 19.67 -4.34 -10.31
C LEU A 248 20.59 -3.33 -11.04
N PRO A 249 20.91 -3.59 -12.32
CA PRO A 249 21.58 -2.63 -13.20
C PRO A 249 20.90 -1.26 -13.21
N ALA A 250 21.71 -0.21 -13.36
CA ALA A 250 21.21 1.14 -13.52
C ALA A 250 20.23 1.25 -14.68
N GLN A 251 19.20 2.08 -14.51
CA GLN A 251 18.20 2.34 -15.53
C GLN A 251 17.50 1.06 -16.06
N GLN A 252 17.24 0.09 -15.18
CA GLN A 252 16.43 -1.10 -15.52
C GLN A 252 14.97 -1.04 -15.02
N VAL A 253 14.74 -0.50 -13.82
CA VAL A 253 13.41 -0.43 -13.18
C VAL A 253 12.63 0.84 -13.58
N ILE A 254 11.41 0.66 -14.09
CA ILE A 254 10.45 1.73 -14.45
C ILE A 254 9.37 1.94 -13.38
N HIS A 255 9.06 0.91 -12.58
CA HIS A 255 8.07 0.97 -11.50
C HIS A 255 8.64 0.31 -10.26
N VAL A 256 8.55 0.99 -9.12
CA VAL A 256 8.88 0.42 -7.82
C VAL A 256 7.76 0.67 -6.80
N GLU A 257 7.33 -0.39 -6.15
CA GLU A 257 6.46 -0.34 -4.99
C GLU A 257 7.18 -0.87 -3.75
N LEU A 258 7.24 -0.04 -2.72
CA LEU A 258 7.92 -0.27 -1.46
C LEU A 258 6.87 -0.29 -0.35
N ILE A 259 6.45 -1.49 0.06
CA ILE A 259 5.47 -1.69 1.14
C ILE A 259 6.19 -2.16 2.40
N ASP A 260 5.81 -1.65 3.57
CA ASP A 260 6.36 -2.04 4.89
C ASP A 260 7.89 -1.88 4.99
N CYS A 261 8.46 -0.94 4.23
CA CYS A 261 9.90 -0.80 4.11
C CYS A 261 10.52 -0.14 5.34
N PRO A 262 11.23 -0.88 6.24
CA PRO A 262 11.68 -0.37 7.54
C PRO A 262 12.83 0.65 7.42
N LEU A 263 13.21 1.02 6.20
CA LEU A 263 14.21 2.03 5.95
C LEU A 263 13.76 3.34 6.58
N LYS A 264 14.58 3.88 7.47
CA LYS A 264 14.60 5.34 7.66
C LYS A 264 15.05 5.91 6.32
N ILE A 265 14.13 6.34 5.46
CA ILE A 265 14.39 6.81 4.08
C ILE A 265 15.27 8.08 4.04
N ILE A 266 15.70 8.62 5.19
CA ILE A 266 16.85 9.54 5.26
C ILE A 266 18.18 8.85 4.89
N ASP A 267 18.24 7.52 4.80
CA ASP A 267 19.45 6.80 4.39
C ASP A 267 19.93 7.34 3.03
N PRO A 268 21.10 8.03 2.97
CA PRO A 268 21.67 8.51 1.72
C PRO A 268 21.83 7.40 0.69
N ALA A 269 21.95 6.13 1.12
CA ALA A 269 21.97 5.00 0.22
C ALA A 269 20.68 4.87 -0.59
N PHE A 270 19.51 5.14 -0.01
CA PHE A 270 18.23 5.09 -0.75
C PHE A 270 18.23 6.09 -1.90
N ASN A 271 18.64 7.33 -1.61
CA ASN A 271 18.73 8.40 -2.59
C ASN A 271 19.66 8.04 -3.77
N ILE A 272 20.83 7.48 -3.47
CA ILE A 272 21.78 7.00 -4.50
C ILE A 272 21.13 5.93 -5.39
N LYS A 273 20.31 5.06 -4.81
CA LYS A 273 19.66 3.96 -5.55
C LYS A 273 18.48 4.42 -6.38
N ILE A 274 17.67 5.36 -5.92
CA ILE A 274 16.68 6.01 -6.78
C ILE A 274 17.35 6.76 -7.93
N GLN A 275 18.43 7.50 -7.66
CA GLN A 275 19.24 8.16 -8.70
C GLN A 275 19.78 7.18 -9.75
N GLN A 276 20.11 5.94 -9.35
CA GLN A 276 20.54 4.89 -10.25
C GLN A 276 19.49 4.51 -11.32
N HIS A 277 18.21 4.80 -11.08
CA HIS A 277 17.09 4.50 -11.97
C HIS A 277 16.33 5.75 -12.46
N SER A 278 16.78 6.95 -12.08
CA SER A 278 16.00 8.19 -12.22
C SER A 278 15.66 8.61 -13.65
N ILE A 279 16.36 8.10 -14.67
CA ILE A 279 16.11 8.45 -16.07
C ILE A 279 14.89 7.69 -16.58
N ILE A 280 14.70 6.43 -16.19
CA ILE A 280 13.60 5.61 -16.73
C ILE A 280 12.46 5.37 -15.73
N LEU A 281 12.67 5.68 -14.45
CA LEU A 281 11.67 5.48 -13.41
C LEU A 281 10.46 6.37 -13.65
N ARG A 282 9.28 5.74 -13.74
CA ARG A 282 7.99 6.38 -14.03
C ARG A 282 7.06 6.36 -12.83
N GLU A 283 7.11 5.31 -12.02
CA GLU A 283 6.17 5.13 -10.92
C GLU A 283 6.91 4.74 -9.64
N ILE A 284 6.64 5.47 -8.56
CA ILE A 284 7.11 5.15 -7.21
C ILE A 284 5.91 5.09 -6.27
N HIS A 285 5.73 3.94 -5.65
CA HIS A 285 4.73 3.72 -4.62
C HIS A 285 5.46 3.41 -3.31
N ILE A 286 5.20 4.17 -2.25
CA ILE A 286 5.76 3.94 -0.93
C ILE A 286 4.60 3.86 0.03
N GLY A 287 4.19 2.65 0.42
CA GLY A 287 2.96 2.42 1.20
C GLY A 287 3.22 1.67 2.49
N ARG A 288 2.31 1.81 3.47
CA ARG A 288 2.22 1.11 4.77
C ARG A 288 3.57 0.93 5.49
N ASN A 289 3.84 1.67 6.55
CA ASN A 289 4.98 1.39 7.42
C ASN A 289 4.60 1.74 8.85
N ARG A 290 5.11 0.91 9.74
CA ARG A 290 4.92 0.99 11.18
C ARG A 290 5.91 1.94 11.83
N SER A 291 7.06 2.11 11.19
CA SER A 291 8.13 2.99 11.65
C SER A 291 7.93 4.40 11.13
N HIS A 292 8.34 5.38 11.94
CA HIS A 292 8.50 6.77 11.53
C HIS A 292 9.52 6.87 10.41
N VAL A 293 9.02 7.00 9.17
CA VAL A 293 9.83 7.10 7.97
C VAL A 293 9.62 8.43 7.28
N THR A 294 10.51 9.35 7.61
CA THR A 294 10.74 10.58 6.85
C THR A 294 11.35 10.23 5.50
N ILE A 295 10.66 10.62 4.43
CA ILE A 295 11.10 10.42 3.05
C ILE A 295 11.73 11.74 2.56
N SER A 296 12.88 11.68 1.90
CA SER A 296 13.33 12.85 1.14
C SER A 296 12.68 12.87 -0.24
N ALA A 297 11.44 13.37 -0.32
CA ALA A 297 10.79 13.53 -1.62
C ALA A 297 11.57 14.50 -2.51
N SER A 298 12.36 15.41 -1.91
CA SER A 298 13.25 16.31 -2.65
C SER A 298 14.15 15.57 -3.64
N THR A 299 14.74 14.44 -3.25
CA THR A 299 15.60 13.66 -4.15
C THR A 299 14.78 13.03 -5.27
N ILE A 300 13.63 12.45 -4.96
CA ILE A 300 12.78 11.83 -5.98
C ILE A 300 12.34 12.88 -7.01
N LEU A 301 11.78 14.00 -6.55
CA LEU A 301 11.21 15.06 -7.39
C LEU A 301 12.28 15.83 -8.18
N LYS A 302 13.52 15.93 -7.66
CA LYS A 302 14.66 16.57 -8.33
C LYS A 302 15.36 15.67 -9.34
N GLU A 303 15.40 14.36 -9.12
CA GLU A 303 16.23 13.47 -9.94
C GLU A 303 15.39 12.72 -10.99
N CYS A 304 14.14 12.38 -10.70
CA CYS A 304 13.29 11.54 -11.56
C CYS A 304 12.51 12.36 -12.59
N SER A 305 13.19 12.85 -13.64
CA SER A 305 12.59 13.69 -14.68
C SER A 305 11.46 13.04 -15.49
N ASN A 306 11.44 11.71 -15.57
CA ASN A 306 10.39 10.95 -16.27
C ASN A 306 9.32 10.37 -15.34
N LEU A 307 9.29 10.78 -14.07
CA LEU A 307 8.28 10.33 -13.12
C LEU A 307 6.88 10.78 -13.56
N GLU A 308 5.99 9.80 -13.70
CA GLU A 308 4.58 9.95 -14.09
C GLU A 308 3.66 9.81 -12.85
N ALA A 309 4.06 9.02 -11.85
CA ALA A 309 3.29 8.88 -10.62
C ALA A 309 4.17 8.75 -9.36
N LEU A 310 3.79 9.48 -8.30
CA LEU A 310 4.38 9.38 -6.97
C LEU A 310 3.27 9.19 -5.93
N PHE A 311 3.29 8.04 -5.25
CA PHE A 311 2.34 7.68 -4.21
C PHE A 311 3.02 7.49 -2.87
N VAL A 312 2.80 8.45 -1.97
CA VAL A 312 3.23 8.42 -0.57
C VAL A 312 1.99 8.71 0.28
N PRO A 313 1.15 7.69 0.57
CA PRO A 313 -0.03 7.87 1.36
C PRO A 313 0.36 8.25 2.79
N PHE A 314 -0.30 9.28 3.30
CA PHE A 314 -0.13 9.71 4.68
C PHE A 314 -0.40 8.57 5.66
N SER A 315 0.46 8.43 6.66
CA SER A 315 0.25 7.61 7.84
C SER A 315 0.59 8.43 9.07
N ILE A 316 -0.22 8.30 10.12
CA ILE A 316 0.06 8.87 11.45
C ILE A 316 1.45 8.46 11.97
N ASN A 317 1.93 7.29 11.53
CA ASN A 317 3.23 6.75 11.89
C ASN A 317 4.36 7.28 11.00
N GLY A 318 4.18 8.34 10.21
CA GLY A 318 5.31 9.14 9.74
C GLY A 318 5.57 9.23 8.24
N TYR A 319 4.61 8.91 7.36
CA TYR A 319 4.79 9.19 5.93
C TYR A 319 4.43 10.63 5.60
N TYR A 320 5.40 11.51 5.75
CA TYR A 320 5.32 12.89 5.29
C TYR A 320 6.70 13.45 5.00
N ILE A 321 6.72 14.53 4.23
CA ILE A 321 7.90 15.34 3.97
C ILE A 321 7.78 16.66 4.70
N THR A 322 8.90 17.26 5.10
CA THR A 322 8.86 18.62 5.63
C THR A 322 8.74 19.61 4.48
N LEU A 323 8.14 20.79 4.74
CA LEU A 323 8.12 21.88 3.78
C LEU A 323 9.54 22.22 3.29
N ASP A 324 10.52 22.29 4.21
CA ASP A 324 11.92 22.53 3.85
C ASP A 324 12.51 21.46 2.92
N ASP A 325 12.14 20.18 3.09
CA ASP A 325 12.59 19.11 2.16
C ASP A 325 11.93 19.31 0.79
N ALA A 326 10.62 19.53 0.75
CA ALA A 326 9.88 19.76 -0.50
C ALA A 326 10.44 20.95 -1.32
N LEU A 327 10.96 21.97 -0.63
CA LEU A 327 11.53 23.18 -1.23
C LEU A 327 13.03 23.11 -1.50
N ARG A 328 13.73 22.08 -0.99
CA ARG A 328 15.20 22.00 -1.06
C ARG A 328 15.73 22.08 -2.49
N SER A 329 14.96 21.65 -3.48
CA SER A 329 15.36 21.70 -4.89
C SER A 329 14.14 21.83 -5.80
N PRO A 330 14.28 22.50 -6.97
CA PRO A 330 13.22 22.57 -7.96
C PRO A 330 12.79 21.18 -8.44
N TRP A 331 11.49 20.95 -8.58
CA TRP A 331 10.96 19.70 -9.11
C TRP A 331 11.19 19.61 -10.63
N VAL A 332 11.84 18.54 -11.08
CA VAL A 332 12.13 18.32 -12.52
C VAL A 332 11.15 17.35 -13.18
N CYS A 333 10.29 16.70 -12.40
CA CYS A 333 9.31 15.70 -12.84
C CYS A 333 8.10 16.34 -13.56
N THR A 334 8.35 17.00 -14.69
CA THR A 334 7.32 17.72 -15.48
C THR A 334 6.26 16.81 -16.12
N LYS A 335 6.50 15.50 -16.15
CA LYS A 335 5.58 14.47 -16.65
C LYS A 335 4.63 13.93 -15.58
N LEU A 336 4.75 14.38 -14.34
CA LEU A 336 3.96 13.87 -13.23
C LEU A 336 2.46 14.07 -13.49
N GLN A 337 1.73 12.96 -13.55
CA GLN A 337 0.28 12.90 -13.73
C GLN A 337 -0.43 12.68 -12.40
N THR A 338 0.18 11.92 -11.49
CA THR A 338 -0.38 11.64 -10.16
C THR A 338 0.62 11.99 -9.07
N LEU A 339 0.20 12.85 -8.14
CA LEU A 339 0.98 13.23 -6.96
C LEU A 339 0.14 13.01 -5.72
N MET A 340 0.54 12.05 -4.89
CA MET A 340 -0.01 11.83 -3.57
C MET A 340 1.10 11.95 -2.53
N ILE A 341 1.11 13.05 -1.78
CA ILE A 341 2.11 13.30 -0.72
C ILE A 341 1.45 14.02 0.47
N ALA A 342 2.09 13.89 1.63
CA ALA A 342 1.75 14.63 2.83
C ALA A 342 2.91 15.53 3.25
N ILE A 343 2.63 16.79 3.58
CA ILE A 343 3.64 17.79 3.91
C ILE A 343 3.38 18.33 5.33
N SER A 344 4.41 18.28 6.17
CA SER A 344 4.40 18.88 7.50
C SER A 344 5.07 20.25 7.53
N GLY A 345 4.78 21.04 8.57
CA GLY A 345 5.38 22.38 8.71
C GLY A 345 4.73 23.41 7.79
N CYS A 346 3.49 23.18 7.37
CA CYS A 346 2.70 24.15 6.61
C CYS A 346 1.78 24.99 7.49
N ASP A 347 1.54 24.57 8.74
CA ASP A 347 0.78 25.34 9.72
C ASP A 347 1.46 26.69 9.99
N LEU A 348 0.66 27.76 10.09
CA LEU A 348 1.16 29.06 10.49
C LEU A 348 1.61 29.01 11.97
N PRO A 349 2.76 29.60 12.31
CA PRO A 349 3.21 29.66 13.68
C PRO A 349 2.19 30.44 14.53
N VAL A 350 1.80 29.87 15.67
CA VAL A 350 0.96 30.58 16.64
C VAL A 350 1.84 31.54 17.42
N GLU A 351 1.96 32.77 16.92
CA GLU A 351 2.64 33.84 17.64
C GLU A 351 1.80 34.29 18.83
N ARG A 352 2.35 34.22 20.05
CA ARG A 352 1.63 34.56 21.29
C ARG A 352 1.12 36.00 21.34
N GLU A 353 1.74 36.89 20.58
CA GLU A 353 1.41 38.32 20.55
C GLU A 353 0.31 38.65 19.53
N VAL A 354 0.04 37.73 18.58
CA VAL A 354 -0.97 37.93 17.56
C VAL A 354 -2.30 37.41 18.08
N LEU A 355 -3.17 38.34 18.49
CA LEU A 355 -4.51 38.03 19.00
C LEU A 355 -5.46 37.46 17.94
N LEU A 356 -5.21 37.70 16.65
CA LEU A 356 -6.11 37.30 15.55
C LEU A 356 -5.34 36.66 14.37
N PRO A 357 -5.83 35.53 13.82
CA PRO A 357 -5.26 34.94 12.62
C PRO A 357 -5.37 35.90 11.43
N TYR A 358 -4.47 35.79 10.45
CA TYR A 358 -4.31 36.81 9.40
C TYR A 358 -5.61 37.09 8.60
N TYR A 359 -6.45 36.09 8.39
CA TYR A 359 -7.72 36.23 7.66
C TYR A 359 -8.82 37.00 8.45
N LEU A 360 -8.61 37.25 9.75
CA LEU A 360 -9.47 38.08 10.60
C LEU A 360 -8.87 39.46 10.91
N ARG A 361 -7.63 39.74 10.49
CA ARG A 361 -6.99 41.05 10.74
C ARG A 361 -7.65 42.14 9.88
N PRO A 362 -7.86 43.36 10.41
CA PRO A 362 -8.36 44.48 9.62
C PRO A 362 -7.30 44.96 8.62
N PRO A 363 -7.71 45.48 7.45
CA PRO A 363 -6.78 46.07 6.49
C PRO A 363 -6.23 47.42 6.98
N PRO A 364 -4.98 47.80 6.61
CA PRO A 364 -4.01 46.98 5.91
C PRO A 364 -3.43 45.88 6.82
N ILE A 365 -3.36 44.66 6.32
CA ILE A 365 -2.85 43.51 7.06
C ILE A 365 -1.32 43.53 7.02
N THR A 366 -0.70 43.67 8.19
CA THR A 366 0.72 43.40 8.37
C THR A 366 0.88 41.93 8.75
N LEU A 367 1.65 41.18 7.96
CA LEU A 367 1.98 39.79 8.23
C LEU A 367 3.28 39.76 9.04
N SER A 368 3.26 39.16 10.22
CA SER A 368 4.49 38.79 10.92
C SER A 368 5.08 37.50 10.32
N GLU A 369 4.21 36.65 9.76
CA GLU A 369 4.53 35.34 9.20
C GLU A 369 5.04 35.37 7.75
N THR A 370 5.65 36.48 7.31
CA THR A 370 6.05 36.70 5.90
C THR A 370 6.97 35.61 5.34
N TYR A 371 7.95 35.16 6.14
CA TYR A 371 8.86 34.09 5.75
C TYR A 371 8.12 32.77 5.46
N HIS A 372 7.20 32.39 6.34
CA HIS A 372 6.41 31.16 6.18
C HIS A 372 5.53 31.22 4.93
N PHE A 373 4.88 32.37 4.69
CA PHE A 373 4.11 32.57 3.47
C PHE A 373 4.97 32.51 2.20
N SER A 374 6.21 33.00 2.23
CA SER A 374 7.15 32.86 1.11
C SER A 374 7.46 31.39 0.81
N GLN A 375 7.67 30.57 1.84
CA GLN A 375 7.91 29.13 1.64
C GLN A 375 6.67 28.41 1.07
N LEU A 376 5.48 28.75 1.56
CA LEU A 376 4.23 28.22 1.01
C LEU A 376 4.03 28.65 -0.45
N GLU A 377 4.31 29.92 -0.76
CA GLU A 377 4.26 30.44 -2.13
C GLU A 377 5.19 29.65 -3.06
N ASP A 378 6.44 29.42 -2.66
CA ASP A 378 7.40 28.63 -3.44
C ASP A 378 6.90 27.20 -3.67
N LEU A 379 6.27 26.57 -2.66
CA LEU A 379 5.68 25.24 -2.78
C LEU A 379 4.56 25.25 -3.82
N TYR A 380 3.65 26.23 -3.75
CA TYR A 380 2.51 26.33 -4.66
C TYR A 380 2.97 26.63 -6.09
N GLN A 381 4.01 27.44 -6.27
CA GLN A 381 4.64 27.66 -7.57
C GLN A 381 5.20 26.36 -8.15
N GLN A 382 5.93 25.57 -7.36
CA GLN A 382 6.47 24.28 -7.80
C GLN A 382 5.37 23.31 -8.23
N ILE A 383 4.29 23.18 -7.43
CA ILE A 383 3.11 22.39 -7.81
C ILE A 383 2.50 22.93 -9.10
N GLY A 384 2.36 24.25 -9.22
CA GLY A 384 1.82 24.93 -10.41
C GLY A 384 2.55 24.64 -11.72
N THR A 385 3.85 24.30 -11.65
CA THR A 385 4.65 23.92 -12.82
C THR A 385 4.32 22.52 -13.36
N LEU A 386 3.61 21.68 -12.61
CA LEU A 386 3.23 20.31 -12.98
C LEU A 386 2.06 20.30 -13.98
N THR A 387 2.26 20.83 -15.17
CA THR A 387 1.22 20.99 -16.20
C THR A 387 0.61 19.68 -16.72
N SER A 388 1.26 18.54 -16.45
CA SER A 388 0.77 17.19 -16.79
C SER A 388 -0.14 16.59 -15.71
N LEU A 389 -0.23 17.23 -14.54
CA LEU A 389 -0.89 16.68 -13.36
C LEU A 389 -2.41 16.56 -13.58
N LYS A 390 -2.92 15.36 -13.32
CA LYS A 390 -4.33 14.98 -13.37
C LYS A 390 -4.88 14.74 -11.98
N ASP A 391 -4.11 14.08 -11.12
CA ASP A 391 -4.54 13.70 -9.78
C ASP A 391 -3.60 14.31 -8.74
N LEU A 392 -4.10 15.26 -7.95
CA LEU A 392 -3.40 15.87 -6.84
C LEU A 392 -4.06 15.46 -5.52
N ASN A 393 -3.36 14.70 -4.71
CA ASN A 393 -3.73 14.40 -3.32
C ASN A 393 -2.65 14.97 -2.40
N LEU A 394 -2.88 16.18 -1.89
CA LEU A 394 -1.92 16.89 -1.06
C LEU A 394 -2.48 17.02 0.35
N ARG A 395 -1.81 16.42 1.33
CA ARG A 395 -2.26 16.46 2.73
C ARG A 395 -1.34 17.32 3.58
N MET A 396 -1.92 18.18 4.40
CA MET A 396 -1.21 18.89 5.44
C MET A 396 -1.11 18.00 6.68
N VAL A 397 0.08 17.93 7.28
CA VAL A 397 0.32 17.13 8.49
C VAL A 397 0.54 18.07 9.67
N PRO A 398 -0.43 18.15 10.60
CA PRO A 398 -0.29 18.99 11.77
C PRO A 398 0.72 18.36 12.73
N LEU A 399 1.67 19.15 13.22
CA LEU A 399 2.65 18.72 14.20
C LEU A 399 2.38 19.38 15.56
N LYS A 400 2.61 18.63 16.64
CA LYS A 400 2.70 19.15 18.00
C LYS A 400 4.03 19.90 18.18
N ALA A 401 4.15 20.65 19.27
CA ALA A 401 5.39 21.37 19.61
C ALA A 401 6.63 20.45 19.77
N ASN A 402 6.41 19.16 20.06
CA ASN A 402 7.48 18.15 20.15
C ASN A 402 7.84 17.52 18.79
N GLY A 403 7.27 18.00 17.68
CA GLY A 403 7.50 17.50 16.33
C GLY A 403 6.75 16.22 15.97
N GLN A 404 5.98 15.63 16.89
CA GLN A 404 5.13 14.48 16.59
C GLN A 404 3.84 14.91 15.88
N VAL A 405 3.26 14.00 15.10
CA VAL A 405 1.95 14.22 14.46
C VAL A 405 0.88 14.48 15.52
N ASP A 406 0.07 15.51 15.30
CA ASP A 406 -1.11 15.78 16.12
C ASP A 406 -2.26 14.86 15.69
N GLU A 407 -2.21 13.61 16.16
CA GLU A 407 -3.21 12.58 15.88
C GLU A 407 -4.65 13.04 16.19
N ARG A 408 -4.85 13.90 17.18
CA ARG A 408 -6.19 14.42 17.49
C ARG A 408 -6.71 15.27 16.33
N LYS A 409 -5.88 16.18 15.80
CA LYS A 409 -6.26 17.00 14.64
C LYS A 409 -6.48 16.16 13.39
N VAL A 410 -5.65 15.15 13.17
CA VAL A 410 -5.78 14.20 12.05
C VAL A 410 -7.07 13.37 12.16
N ASN A 411 -7.31 12.73 13.31
CA ASN A 411 -8.42 11.79 13.50
C ASN A 411 -9.77 12.47 13.63
N ASN A 412 -9.81 13.70 14.12
CA ASN A 412 -11.04 14.49 14.20
C ASN A 412 -11.60 14.88 12.83
N ASN A 413 -10.97 14.40 11.74
CA ASN A 413 -11.31 14.71 10.35
C ASN A 413 -11.55 16.21 10.16
N ILE A 414 -10.72 17.01 10.87
CA ILE A 414 -10.85 18.45 10.84
C ILE A 414 -10.57 18.84 9.40
N ALA A 415 -11.53 19.53 8.80
CA ALA A 415 -11.35 20.24 7.55
C ALA A 415 -10.03 21.02 7.64
N MET A 416 -9.01 20.56 6.92
CA MET A 416 -7.71 21.21 6.84
C MET A 416 -7.57 21.82 5.44
N SER A 417 -6.95 22.99 5.39
CA SER A 417 -6.58 23.66 4.16
C SER A 417 -5.17 24.20 4.30
N PHE A 418 -4.40 24.13 3.23
CA PHE A 418 -3.14 24.85 3.13
C PHE A 418 -3.38 26.37 3.19
N PRO A 419 -2.63 27.14 4.00
CA PRO A 419 -2.87 28.56 4.18
C PRO A 419 -2.75 29.34 2.87
N ALA A 420 -3.73 30.21 2.61
CA ALA A 420 -3.87 31.08 1.45
C ALA A 420 -3.86 30.37 0.08
N MET A 421 -3.81 29.04 0.01
CA MET A 421 -3.68 28.27 -1.23
C MET A 421 -4.89 28.46 -2.15
N LEU A 422 -6.09 28.50 -1.58
CA LEU A 422 -7.35 28.60 -2.32
C LEU A 422 -7.89 30.04 -2.46
N SER A 423 -7.12 31.04 -2.03
CA SER A 423 -7.47 32.47 -2.10
C SER A 423 -6.81 33.11 -3.32
N VAL A 424 -7.51 34.02 -4.04
CA VAL A 424 -6.83 34.85 -5.07
C VAL A 424 -6.04 36.02 -4.47
N GLY A 425 -6.23 36.29 -3.17
CA GLY A 425 -5.56 37.36 -2.43
C GLY A 425 -6.25 38.71 -2.59
N ASP A 426 -5.87 39.66 -1.74
CA ASP A 426 -6.31 41.04 -1.82
C ASP A 426 -5.11 41.95 -1.57
N THR A 427 -4.53 42.45 -2.66
CA THR A 427 -3.34 43.32 -2.62
C THR A 427 -3.62 44.66 -1.93
N TYR A 428 -4.86 45.15 -1.97
CA TYR A 428 -5.25 46.39 -1.30
C TYR A 428 -5.33 46.19 0.22
N ALA A 429 -5.91 45.07 0.66
CA ALA A 429 -5.96 44.70 2.07
C ALA A 429 -4.63 44.14 2.62
N GLY A 430 -3.67 43.80 1.76
CA GLY A 430 -2.45 43.08 2.16
C GLY A 430 -2.69 41.61 2.50
N ARG A 431 -3.79 41.02 2.02
CA ARG A 431 -4.15 39.62 2.26
C ARG A 431 -3.46 38.70 1.25
N PRO A 432 -2.73 37.68 1.70
CA PRO A 432 -2.08 36.74 0.79
C PRO A 432 -3.11 35.85 0.09
N GLY A 433 -2.75 35.40 -1.11
CA GLY A 433 -3.51 34.44 -1.89
C GLY A 433 -2.69 33.90 -3.04
N PHE A 434 -2.69 32.58 -3.17
CA PHE A 434 -1.76 31.86 -4.04
C PHE A 434 -2.45 30.96 -5.06
N LEU A 435 -3.77 31.07 -5.19
CA LEU A 435 -4.54 30.26 -6.13
C LEU A 435 -4.03 30.42 -7.57
N ASN A 436 -3.56 31.62 -7.95
CA ASN A 436 -2.99 31.91 -9.27
C ASN A 436 -1.77 31.05 -9.63
N HIS A 437 -0.97 30.63 -8.65
CA HIS A 437 0.19 29.78 -8.88
C HIS A 437 -0.23 28.40 -9.40
N LEU A 438 -1.45 27.96 -9.13
CA LEU A 438 -2.01 26.69 -9.58
C LEU A 438 -2.71 26.78 -10.95
N SER A 439 -2.59 27.92 -11.65
CA SER A 439 -3.22 28.15 -12.97
C SER A 439 -2.70 27.20 -14.06
N GLY A 440 -1.49 26.66 -13.91
CA GLY A 440 -0.87 25.71 -14.84
C GLY A 440 -1.50 24.32 -14.85
N LEU A 441 -2.28 23.96 -13.82
CA LEU A 441 -2.90 22.65 -13.64
C LEU A 441 -4.15 22.43 -14.52
N LYS A 442 -4.04 22.70 -15.82
CA LYS A 442 -5.18 22.63 -16.76
C LYS A 442 -5.74 21.22 -16.95
N LYS A 443 -4.92 20.20 -16.69
CA LYS A 443 -5.26 18.78 -16.80
C LYS A 443 -5.81 18.17 -15.51
N LEU A 444 -5.92 18.96 -14.44
CA LEU A 444 -6.37 18.47 -13.14
C LEU A 444 -7.80 17.93 -13.24
N GLU A 445 -7.96 16.65 -12.93
CA GLU A 445 -9.22 15.91 -12.88
C GLU A 445 -9.65 15.64 -11.43
N THR A 446 -8.68 15.40 -10.53
CA THR A 446 -8.92 15.02 -9.14
C THR A 446 -8.11 15.90 -8.18
N LEU A 447 -8.77 16.50 -7.19
CA LEU A 447 -8.17 17.30 -6.12
C LEU A 447 -8.60 16.75 -4.75
N ARG A 448 -7.67 16.16 -3.99
CA ARG A 448 -7.93 15.48 -2.70
C ARG A 448 -6.97 15.93 -1.61
N GLY A 449 -7.32 15.69 -0.36
CA GLY A 449 -6.51 16.01 0.80
C GLY A 449 -6.91 17.33 1.46
N SER A 450 -5.94 18.17 1.83
CA SER A 450 -6.15 19.38 2.62
C SER A 450 -6.53 20.58 1.74
N PHE A 451 -7.66 20.46 1.05
CA PHE A 451 -8.25 21.50 0.19
C PHE A 451 -9.63 21.95 0.69
N SER A 452 -9.88 21.90 2.00
CA SER A 452 -11.23 22.15 2.50
C SER A 452 -11.66 23.62 2.36
N ALA A 453 -12.88 23.82 1.89
CA ALA A 453 -13.59 25.10 1.89
C ALA A 453 -14.31 25.40 3.22
N GLU A 454 -14.21 24.50 4.20
CA GLU A 454 -14.93 24.55 5.49
C GLU A 454 -14.03 25.00 6.65
N THR A 455 -12.78 25.38 6.36
CA THR A 455 -11.90 25.94 7.39
C THR A 455 -12.31 27.39 7.70
N TYR A 456 -12.03 27.86 8.91
CA TYR A 456 -12.29 29.26 9.28
C TYR A 456 -11.62 30.26 8.35
N GLU A 457 -10.45 29.92 7.80
CA GLU A 457 -9.79 30.73 6.80
C GLU A 457 -10.57 30.71 5.48
N SER A 458 -10.83 29.51 4.95
CA SER A 458 -11.50 29.30 3.67
C SER A 458 -12.90 29.92 3.63
N GLU A 459 -13.65 29.88 4.73
CA GLU A 459 -14.96 30.53 4.84
C GLU A 459 -14.89 32.07 4.70
N LYS A 460 -13.73 32.67 4.97
CA LYS A 460 -13.49 34.13 4.91
C LYS A 460 -12.75 34.56 3.66
N THR A 461 -12.14 33.64 2.94
CA THR A 461 -11.26 33.93 1.80
C THR A 461 -11.76 33.36 0.49
N ILE A 462 -12.57 32.28 0.50
CA ILE A 462 -13.11 31.67 -0.72
C ILE A 462 -14.52 32.21 -0.97
N GLU A 463 -14.61 33.17 -1.88
CA GLU A 463 -15.87 33.75 -2.32
C GLU A 463 -16.13 33.45 -3.80
N TRP A 464 -16.90 34.32 -4.46
CA TRP A 464 -17.17 34.23 -5.89
C TRP A 464 -15.91 34.33 -6.77
N PRO A 465 -14.95 35.24 -6.52
CA PRO A 465 -13.77 35.37 -7.37
C PRO A 465 -12.96 34.07 -7.46
N GLU A 466 -12.71 33.40 -6.34
CA GLU A 466 -11.98 32.14 -6.27
C GLU A 466 -12.70 31.04 -7.05
N VAL A 467 -14.01 30.90 -6.85
CA VAL A 467 -14.77 29.83 -7.50
C VAL A 467 -14.93 30.06 -9.01
N VAL A 468 -15.08 31.31 -9.45
CA VAL A 468 -15.05 31.68 -10.87
C VAL A 468 -13.67 31.38 -11.47
N TRP A 469 -12.60 31.71 -10.73
CA TRP A 469 -11.25 31.40 -11.14
C TRP A 469 -11.06 29.89 -11.33
N MET A 470 -11.56 29.05 -10.40
CA MET A 470 -11.47 27.58 -10.49
C MET A 470 -12.21 27.03 -11.72
N ASP A 471 -13.38 27.59 -12.06
CA ASP A 471 -14.08 27.24 -13.30
C ASP A 471 -13.22 27.53 -14.54
N GLN A 472 -12.58 28.69 -14.58
CA GLN A 472 -11.76 29.10 -15.73
C GLN A 472 -10.45 28.33 -15.85
N ASN A 473 -9.82 28.02 -14.72
CA ASN A 473 -8.45 27.50 -14.70
C ASN A 473 -8.37 25.98 -14.57
N TRP A 474 -9.38 25.31 -14.02
CA TRP A 474 -9.43 23.84 -13.89
C TRP A 474 -10.64 23.26 -14.64
N PRO A 475 -10.68 23.39 -15.99
CA PRO A 475 -11.84 23.03 -16.79
C PRO A 475 -12.16 21.54 -16.78
N LEU A 476 -11.16 20.69 -16.49
CA LEU A 476 -11.29 19.22 -16.48
C LEU A 476 -11.59 18.62 -15.10
N LEU A 477 -11.62 19.43 -14.04
CA LEU A 477 -11.80 18.94 -12.68
C LEU A 477 -13.14 18.20 -12.52
N ARG A 478 -13.09 16.95 -12.09
CA ARG A 478 -14.25 16.05 -11.93
C ARG A 478 -14.52 15.76 -10.46
N HIS A 479 -13.46 15.70 -9.65
CA HIS A 479 -13.56 15.37 -8.25
C HIS A 479 -12.73 16.34 -7.41
N ALA A 480 -13.31 16.92 -6.37
CA ALA A 480 -12.64 17.78 -5.44
C ALA A 480 -13.17 17.58 -4.01
N GLU A 481 -12.29 17.44 -3.02
CA GLU A 481 -12.65 17.28 -1.60
C GLU A 481 -12.79 18.63 -0.88
N PHE A 482 -13.63 19.53 -1.40
CA PHE A 482 -13.84 20.85 -0.79
C PHE A 482 -14.68 20.77 0.49
N PHE A 483 -15.66 19.88 0.53
CA PHE A 483 -16.63 19.77 1.64
C PHE A 483 -16.68 18.35 2.20
N SER A 484 -16.85 18.23 3.52
CA SER A 484 -17.12 16.96 4.21
C SER A 484 -18.57 16.51 4.08
N ASP A 485 -19.51 17.46 3.92
CA ASP A 485 -20.95 17.19 3.83
C ASP A 485 -21.60 17.96 2.66
N LYS A 486 -22.50 17.29 1.94
CA LYS A 486 -23.35 17.89 0.88
C LYS A 486 -24.17 19.09 1.38
N ASN A 487 -24.53 19.13 2.66
CA ASN A 487 -25.32 20.21 3.26
C ASN A 487 -24.51 21.50 3.50
N LYS A 488 -23.18 21.39 3.58
CA LYS A 488 -22.29 22.53 3.85
C LYS A 488 -21.84 23.26 2.58
N VAL A 489 -22.24 22.79 1.41
CA VAL A 489 -21.88 23.40 0.13
C VAL A 489 -22.45 24.83 0.03
N THR A 490 -21.55 25.80 -0.08
CA THR A 490 -21.89 27.23 -0.17
C THR A 490 -22.45 27.62 -1.55
N PRO A 491 -23.14 28.78 -1.67
CA PRO A 491 -23.73 29.21 -2.95
C PRO A 491 -22.74 29.31 -4.13
N PRO A 492 -21.50 29.83 -3.98
CA PRO A 492 -20.53 29.85 -5.08
C PRO A 492 -20.23 28.44 -5.63
N PHE A 493 -20.03 27.44 -4.77
CA PHE A 493 -19.77 26.07 -5.21
C PHE A 493 -21.01 25.37 -5.79
N LYS A 494 -22.22 25.71 -5.32
CA LYS A 494 -23.48 25.27 -5.97
C LYS A 494 -23.54 25.80 -7.41
N TRP A 495 -23.16 27.06 -7.63
CA TRP A 495 -23.05 27.64 -8.97
C TRP A 495 -22.02 26.90 -9.81
N LEU A 496 -20.81 26.63 -9.31
CA LEU A 496 -19.76 25.91 -10.04
C LEU A 496 -20.26 24.54 -10.51
N LYS A 497 -20.89 23.78 -9.62
CA LYS A 497 -21.47 22.46 -9.93
C LYS A 497 -22.56 22.56 -11.00
N SER A 498 -23.45 23.56 -10.92
CA SER A 498 -24.50 23.78 -11.90
C SER A 498 -23.94 24.21 -13.25
N LYS A 499 -22.97 25.12 -13.26
CA LYS A 499 -22.34 25.66 -14.47
C LYS A 499 -21.70 24.55 -15.32
N ARG A 500 -21.09 23.56 -14.67
CA ARG A 500 -20.43 22.44 -15.33
C ARG A 500 -21.37 21.42 -15.99
N ARG A 501 -22.67 21.43 -15.68
CA ARG A 501 -23.66 20.58 -16.38
C ARG A 501 -23.79 20.91 -17.88
N ASN A 502 -23.35 22.09 -18.29
CA ASN A 502 -23.49 22.57 -19.67
C ASN A 502 -22.19 22.35 -20.47
N GLY A 503 -21.87 21.09 -20.79
CA GLY A 503 -20.75 20.76 -21.68
C GLY A 503 -19.37 20.65 -21.03
N ARG A 504 -19.29 20.53 -19.70
CA ARG A 504 -18.06 20.22 -18.96
C ARG A 504 -18.24 18.93 -18.15
N PRO A 505 -17.16 18.30 -17.67
CA PRO A 505 -17.28 17.15 -16.78
C PRO A 505 -18.07 17.49 -15.52
N LEU A 506 -18.94 16.55 -15.09
CA LEU A 506 -19.71 16.71 -13.87
C LEU A 506 -18.78 16.74 -12.64
N LEU A 507 -18.85 17.83 -11.86
CA LEU A 507 -18.01 18.03 -10.68
C LEU A 507 -18.67 17.45 -9.41
N ARG A 508 -17.95 16.54 -8.75
CA ARG A 508 -18.21 16.05 -7.38
C ARG A 508 -17.32 16.84 -6.41
N ILE A 509 -17.91 17.55 -5.45
CA ILE A 509 -17.21 18.49 -4.54
C ILE A 509 -17.20 18.05 -3.06
N VAL A 510 -17.76 16.88 -2.77
CA VAL A 510 -17.88 16.37 -1.41
C VAL A 510 -16.95 15.17 -1.28
N ALA A 511 -16.20 15.13 -0.19
CA ALA A 511 -15.40 13.99 0.19
C ALA A 511 -16.33 12.77 0.28
N GLY A 512 -16.16 11.83 -0.65
CA GLY A 512 -16.90 10.59 -0.61
C GLY A 512 -16.35 9.76 0.55
N TYR A 513 -17.18 9.46 1.54
CA TYR A 513 -16.96 8.29 2.41
C TYR A 513 -17.11 6.96 1.64
N GLU A 514 -17.32 7.00 0.32
CA GLU A 514 -17.69 5.86 -0.52
C GLU A 514 -16.53 4.92 -0.90
N SER A 515 -15.27 5.11 -0.48
CA SER A 515 -14.19 4.24 -0.98
C SER A 515 -12.93 4.12 -0.11
N SER A 516 -13.08 3.79 1.18
CA SER A 516 -11.99 3.06 1.89
C SER A 516 -12.22 1.54 1.92
N GLY A 517 -13.38 1.07 1.42
CA GLY A 517 -13.56 -0.32 1.02
C GLY A 517 -13.00 -0.51 -0.38
N GLU A 518 -11.86 -1.21 -0.47
CA GLU A 518 -11.38 -1.96 -1.63
C GLU A 518 -11.47 -1.24 -3.01
N ILE A 519 -10.33 -0.69 -3.43
CA ILE A 519 -10.00 -0.55 -4.86
C ILE A 519 -9.91 -1.99 -5.40
N GLY A 520 -11.03 -2.57 -5.79
CA GLY A 520 -11.07 -4.01 -6.10
C GLY A 520 -12.43 -4.62 -6.46
N SER A 521 -13.33 -3.91 -7.15
CA SER A 521 -14.29 -4.56 -8.07
C SER A 521 -15.00 -3.49 -8.91
N GLU A 522 -14.65 -3.45 -10.19
CA GLU A 522 -15.45 -2.77 -11.22
C GLU A 522 -16.69 -3.63 -11.48
N ASP A 523 -17.81 -3.29 -10.87
CA ASP A 523 -19.15 -3.60 -11.37
C ASP A 523 -20.05 -2.42 -10.96
N ASP A 524 -20.15 -1.41 -11.82
CA ASP A 524 -21.25 -0.45 -11.79
C ASP A 524 -21.82 -0.35 -13.20
N ASP A 525 -22.85 -1.17 -13.40
CA ASP A 525 -23.80 -1.12 -14.50
C ASP A 525 -24.58 0.20 -14.52
N VAL A 526 -24.68 0.75 -15.72
CA VAL A 526 -25.88 1.32 -16.35
C VAL A 526 -26.92 1.98 -15.43
N PHE A 527 -26.98 3.32 -15.47
CA PHE A 527 -28.25 4.07 -15.51
C PHE A 527 -28.17 5.26 -16.47
#